data_AF-A0A2E4WSI6-F1
#
_entry.id   AF-A0A2E4WSI6-F1
#
_cell.length_a   1.000
_cell.length_b   1.000
_cell.length_c   1.000
_cell.angle_alpha   90.00
_cell.angle_beta   90.00
_cell.angle_gamma   90.00
#
_symmetry.space_group_name_H-M   'P 1'
#
loop_
_entity.id
_entity.type
_entity.pdbx_description
1 polymer ?
#
loop_
_entity_poly.entity_id
_entity_poly.type
_entity_poly.pdbx_seq_one_letter_code
_entity_poly.pdbx_strand_id
1 'polypeptide(L)'
;MIIFDLDLTVWECFNKHGEKIWAKQLLPPFNQKKGVIYDDVFSKCTLRKGIFEYIKWLFNNGNKISFCSVGAYKNLPISHQPSILLLKKFKLYDFFKGPSILEYKNYDKMNFLESIIEKSVFYDDNDKILNDASSLKNIDVFDAKKIQDWSSLIIH
;
A
#
# COMPACT_ATOMS: atom_id res chain seq x y z
N MET A 1 -15.49 -2.52 -2.34
CA MET A 1 -14.05 -2.90 -2.31
C MET A 1 -13.26 -2.02 -1.32
N ILE A 2 -12.11 -2.47 -0.82
CA ILE A 2 -11.17 -1.63 -0.05
C ILE A 2 -9.85 -1.49 -0.82
N ILE A 3 -9.42 -0.26 -1.07
CA ILE A 3 -8.28 0.08 -1.92
C ILE A 3 -7.24 0.82 -1.07
N PHE A 4 -5.99 0.37 -1.15
CA PHE A 4 -4.87 0.98 -0.43
C PHE A 4 -3.84 1.55 -1.40
N ASP A 5 -3.35 2.77 -1.20
CA ASP A 5 -1.98 3.05 -1.57
C ASP A 5 -1.01 2.20 -0.73
N LEU A 6 0.25 2.11 -1.14
CA LEU A 6 1.25 1.27 -0.47
C LEU A 6 2.22 2.09 0.39
N ASP A 7 2.90 3.06 -0.20
CA ASP A 7 3.94 3.82 0.49
C ASP A 7 3.29 4.81 1.46
N LEU A 8 3.80 4.89 2.70
CA LEU A 8 3.23 5.71 3.79
C LEU A 8 1.78 5.33 4.20
N THR A 9 1.13 4.42 3.50
CA THR A 9 -0.19 3.86 3.81
C THR A 9 -0.09 2.48 4.46
N VAL A 10 0.57 1.53 3.80
CA VAL A 10 0.78 0.17 4.33
C VAL A 10 2.10 0.07 5.11
N TRP A 11 3.14 0.74 4.64
CA TRP A 11 4.47 0.67 5.25
C TRP A 11 5.18 2.02 5.25
N GLU A 12 6.26 2.09 6.02
CA GLU A 12 7.25 3.15 5.95
C GLU A 12 8.62 2.55 5.72
N CYS A 13 9.35 3.10 4.76
CA CYS A 13 10.71 2.69 4.48
C CYS A 13 11.71 3.82 4.73
N PHE A 14 12.92 3.44 5.13
CA PHE A 14 13.99 4.35 5.52
C PHE A 14 15.33 3.85 4.97
N ASN A 15 16.19 4.74 4.50
CA ASN A 15 17.55 4.37 4.14
C ASN A 15 18.40 4.05 5.39
N LYS A 16 19.65 3.64 5.19
CA LYS A 16 20.60 3.34 6.28
C LYS A 16 20.88 4.51 7.24
N HIS A 17 20.58 5.74 6.84
CA HIS A 17 20.74 6.96 7.63
C HIS A 17 19.45 7.34 8.39
N GLY A 18 18.36 6.60 8.20
CA GLY A 18 17.07 6.88 8.84
C GLY A 18 16.21 7.89 8.09
N GLU A 19 16.57 8.26 6.86
CA GLU A 19 15.76 9.18 6.03
C GLU A 19 14.67 8.41 5.30
N LYS A 20 13.47 8.99 5.18
CA LYS A 20 12.33 8.38 4.49
C LYS A 20 12.64 8.17 3.00
N ILE A 21 12.32 6.98 2.50
CA ILE A 21 12.44 6.59 1.09
C ILE A 21 11.20 5.82 0.65
N TRP A 22 10.97 5.77 -0.66
CA TRP A 22 9.92 4.96 -1.26
C TRP A 22 10.32 3.48 -1.34
N ALA A 23 9.35 2.56 -1.35
CA ALA A 23 9.59 1.13 -1.51
C ALA A 23 10.46 0.79 -2.73
N LYS A 24 10.28 1.52 -3.83
CA LYS A 24 11.09 1.35 -5.03
C LYS A 24 12.58 1.61 -4.81
N GLN A 25 12.96 2.44 -3.84
CA GLN A 25 14.36 2.78 -3.60
C GLN A 25 15.11 1.70 -2.81
N LEU A 26 14.43 0.65 -2.31
CA LEU A 26 15.10 -0.48 -1.67
C LEU A 26 15.73 -1.41 -2.71
N LEU A 27 16.91 -1.94 -2.37
CA LEU A 27 17.71 -2.79 -3.24
C LEU A 27 17.64 -4.27 -2.82
N PRO A 28 16.90 -5.13 -3.53
CA PRO A 28 16.85 -6.56 -3.20
C PRO A 28 18.26 -7.19 -3.30
N PRO A 29 18.54 -8.30 -2.59
CA PRO A 29 17.58 -9.16 -1.90
C PRO A 29 17.04 -8.60 -0.57
N PHE A 30 15.84 -9.05 -0.20
CA PHE A 30 15.18 -8.64 1.05
C PHE A 30 15.26 -9.73 2.12
N ASN A 31 15.77 -9.34 3.29
CA ASN A 31 15.87 -10.16 4.49
C ASN A 31 14.92 -9.63 5.57
N GLN A 32 14.21 -10.52 6.27
CA GLN A 32 13.27 -10.10 7.32
C GLN A 32 13.77 -10.55 8.69
N LYS A 33 13.81 -9.61 9.65
CA LYS A 33 14.20 -9.87 11.04
C LYS A 33 13.25 -9.12 11.98
N LYS A 34 12.56 -9.85 12.87
CA LYS A 34 11.63 -9.30 13.87
C LYS A 34 10.59 -8.33 13.28
N GLY A 35 9.98 -8.70 12.15
CA GLY A 35 8.96 -7.88 11.49
C GLY A 35 9.49 -6.70 10.66
N VAL A 36 10.80 -6.46 10.65
CA VAL A 36 11.46 -5.44 9.83
C VAL A 36 12.08 -6.12 8.60
N ILE A 37 11.86 -5.55 7.42
CA ILE A 37 12.55 -5.96 6.19
C ILE A 37 13.77 -5.07 5.99
N TYR A 38 14.89 -5.66 5.65
CA TYR A 38 16.13 -5.00 5.27
C TYR A 38 16.51 -5.34 3.84
N ASP A 39 17.08 -4.38 3.14
CA ASP A 39 17.65 -4.54 1.80
C ASP A 39 19.18 -4.76 1.89
N ASP A 40 19.84 -4.89 0.74
CA ASP A 40 21.27 -5.21 0.66
C ASP A 40 22.19 -4.06 1.12
N VAL A 41 21.65 -2.85 1.24
CA VAL A 41 22.39 -1.64 1.65
C VAL A 41 21.95 -1.11 3.02
N PHE A 42 21.31 -1.98 3.82
CA PHE A 42 20.82 -1.69 5.17
C PHE A 42 19.73 -0.64 5.26
N SER A 43 19.05 -0.32 4.16
CA SER A 43 17.74 0.33 4.22
C SER A 43 16.75 -0.63 4.87
N LYS A 44 15.74 -0.09 5.54
CA LYS A 44 14.72 -0.87 6.24
C LYS A 44 13.32 -0.47 5.82
N CYS A 45 12.39 -1.41 5.90
CA CYS A 45 10.97 -1.13 5.74
C CYS A 45 10.15 -1.86 6.80
N THR A 46 9.13 -1.19 7.34
CA THR A 46 8.25 -1.68 8.40
C THR A 46 6.80 -1.42 8.05
N LEU A 47 5.92 -2.38 8.36
CA LEU A 47 4.48 -2.14 8.30
C LEU A 47 4.07 -1.04 9.27
N ARG A 48 3.08 -0.24 8.89
CA ARG A 48 2.43 0.69 9.81
C ARG A 48 1.69 -0.09 10.90
N LYS A 49 1.61 0.48 12.10
CA LYS A 49 1.07 -0.21 13.29
C LYS A 49 -0.34 -0.73 13.02
N GLY A 50 -0.58 -2.02 13.27
CA GLY A 50 -1.90 -2.67 13.16
C GLY A 50 -2.39 -2.96 11.73
N ILE A 51 -1.66 -2.57 10.68
CA ILE A 51 -2.16 -2.69 9.30
C ILE A 51 -2.34 -4.14 8.88
N PHE A 52 -1.48 -5.04 9.36
CA PHE A 52 -1.56 -6.45 9.01
C PHE A 52 -2.86 -7.05 9.56
N GLU A 53 -3.15 -6.78 10.83
CA GLU A 53 -4.35 -7.21 11.53
C GLU A 53 -5.59 -6.65 10.85
N TYR A 54 -5.56 -5.38 10.45
CA TYR A 54 -6.68 -4.73 9.76
C TYR A 54 -6.96 -5.33 8.37
N ILE A 55 -5.93 -5.47 7.52
CA ILE A 55 -6.07 -6.08 6.19
C ILE A 55 -6.56 -7.53 6.32
N LYS A 56 -6.01 -8.29 7.27
CA LYS A 56 -6.45 -9.66 7.54
C LYS A 56 -7.90 -9.70 8.01
N TRP A 57 -8.31 -8.80 8.89
CA TRP A 57 -9.71 -8.70 9.34
C TRP A 57 -10.65 -8.36 8.19
N LEU A 58 -10.31 -7.37 7.34
CA LEU A 58 -11.10 -7.03 6.15
C LEU A 58 -11.29 -8.25 5.25
N PHE A 59 -10.20 -8.97 4.98
CA PHE A 59 -10.22 -10.17 4.13
C PHE A 59 -11.11 -11.26 4.72
N ASN A 60 -10.97 -11.54 6.02
CA ASN A 60 -11.77 -12.55 6.72
C ASN A 60 -13.26 -12.19 6.78
N ASN A 61 -13.61 -10.90 6.70
CA ASN A 61 -14.99 -10.42 6.59
C ASN A 61 -15.50 -10.35 5.14
N GLY A 62 -14.82 -11.00 4.19
CA GLY A 62 -15.27 -11.12 2.80
C GLY A 62 -15.05 -9.87 1.96
N ASN A 63 -14.28 -8.87 2.43
CA ASN A 63 -13.98 -7.70 1.63
C ASN A 63 -13.00 -8.03 0.51
N LYS A 64 -13.29 -7.50 -0.68
CA LYS A 64 -12.34 -7.48 -1.79
C LYS A 64 -11.30 -6.39 -1.55
N ILE A 65 -10.03 -6.79 -1.42
CA ILE A 65 -8.92 -5.88 -1.10
C ILE A 65 -8.04 -5.67 -2.34
N SER A 66 -7.75 -4.41 -2.63
CA SER A 66 -6.98 -3.95 -3.77
C SER A 66 -5.87 -2.98 -3.33
N PHE A 67 -4.86 -2.81 -4.18
CA PHE A 67 -3.93 -1.69 -4.05
C PHE A 67 -3.91 -0.82 -5.31
N CYS A 68 -3.69 0.48 -5.13
CA CYS A 68 -3.54 1.47 -6.19
C CYS A 68 -2.31 2.34 -5.89
N SER A 69 -1.17 2.03 -6.51
CA SER A 69 0.10 2.71 -6.20
C SER A 69 0.92 3.05 -7.43
N VAL A 70 1.69 4.14 -7.35
CA VAL A 70 2.51 4.69 -8.46
C VAL A 70 4.03 4.57 -8.19
N GLY A 71 4.38 3.52 -7.46
CA GLY A 71 5.74 3.19 -7.03
C GLY A 71 6.51 2.24 -7.97
N ALA A 72 6.02 1.93 -9.17
CA ALA A 72 6.69 0.95 -10.03
C ALA A 72 8.00 1.47 -10.64
N TYR A 73 8.93 0.56 -10.93
CA TYR A 73 9.99 0.78 -11.90
C TYR A 73 9.51 0.50 -13.32
N LYS A 74 9.82 1.42 -14.24
CA LYS A 74 9.56 1.21 -15.66
C LYS A 74 10.36 0.01 -16.16
N ASN A 75 9.74 -0.84 -16.99
CA ASN A 75 10.34 -2.02 -17.62
C ASN A 75 10.78 -3.15 -16.68
N LEU A 76 10.47 -3.08 -15.38
CA LEU A 76 10.71 -4.18 -14.45
C LEU A 76 9.45 -5.07 -14.38
N PRO A 77 9.55 -6.40 -14.55
CA PRO A 77 8.39 -7.27 -14.44
C PRO A 77 7.70 -7.14 -13.08
N ILE A 78 6.37 -7.26 -13.04
CA ILE A 78 5.58 -7.10 -11.81
C ILE A 78 6.09 -7.98 -10.66
N SER A 79 6.54 -9.21 -10.97
CA SER A 79 7.07 -10.16 -10.00
C SER A 79 8.38 -9.72 -9.33
N HIS A 80 9.10 -8.77 -9.93
CA HIS A 80 10.38 -8.23 -9.46
C HIS A 80 10.26 -6.82 -8.88
N GLN A 81 9.08 -6.20 -8.96
CA GLN A 81 8.85 -4.87 -8.39
C GLN A 81 9.08 -4.90 -6.87
N PRO A 82 9.87 -3.96 -6.30
CA PRO A 82 10.13 -3.91 -4.86
C PRO A 82 8.86 -3.96 -4.01
N SER A 83 7.81 -3.20 -4.37
CA SER A 83 6.54 -3.20 -3.64
C SER A 83 5.86 -4.58 -3.63
N ILE A 84 5.94 -5.35 -4.73
CA ILE A 84 5.38 -6.71 -4.80
C ILE A 84 6.22 -7.68 -3.96
N LEU A 85 7.54 -7.55 -3.99
CA LEU A 85 8.43 -8.35 -3.14
C LEU A 85 8.20 -8.06 -1.66
N LEU A 86 7.98 -6.79 -1.28
CA LEU A 86 7.63 -6.39 0.08
C LEU A 86 6.28 -6.96 0.51
N LEU A 87 5.24 -6.84 -0.31
CA LEU A 87 3.93 -7.45 -0.03
C LEU A 87 4.03 -8.94 0.24
N LYS A 88 4.84 -9.67 -0.54
CA LYS A 88 5.07 -11.10 -0.34
C LYS A 88 5.85 -11.38 0.95
N LYS A 89 6.92 -10.63 1.24
CA LYS A 89 7.72 -10.79 2.46
C LYS A 89 6.93 -10.48 3.73
N PHE A 90 6.06 -9.47 3.70
CA PHE A 90 5.13 -9.18 4.78
C PHE A 90 3.92 -10.12 4.84
N LYS A 91 3.81 -11.09 3.93
CA LYS A 91 2.67 -12.03 3.81
C LYS A 91 1.32 -11.31 3.64
N LEU A 92 1.34 -10.14 3.01
CA LEU A 92 0.14 -9.37 2.70
C LEU A 92 -0.38 -9.62 1.29
N TYR A 93 0.50 -9.99 0.34
CA TYR A 93 0.15 -10.14 -1.07
C TYR A 93 -1.08 -11.04 -1.30
N ASP A 94 -1.20 -12.11 -0.52
CA ASP A 94 -2.30 -13.06 -0.68
C ASP A 94 -3.67 -12.51 -0.27
N PHE A 95 -3.73 -11.44 0.52
CA PHE A 95 -4.99 -10.77 0.87
C PHE A 95 -5.50 -9.85 -0.25
N PHE A 96 -4.61 -9.37 -1.14
CA PHE A 96 -4.97 -8.50 -2.25
C PHE A 96 -5.55 -9.30 -3.42
N LYS A 97 -6.83 -9.66 -3.32
CA LYS A 97 -7.58 -10.43 -4.34
C LYS A 97 -8.43 -9.57 -5.28
N GLY A 98 -8.42 -8.25 -5.12
CA GLY A 98 -9.10 -7.31 -5.99
C GLY A 98 -8.25 -6.80 -7.15
N PRO A 99 -8.86 -6.08 -8.12
CA PRO A 99 -8.11 -5.45 -9.21
C PRO A 99 -7.13 -4.46 -8.60
N SER A 100 -5.85 -4.60 -8.91
CA SER A 100 -4.81 -3.80 -8.29
C SER A 100 -3.86 -3.27 -9.35
N ILE A 101 -3.39 -2.04 -9.16
CA ILE A 101 -2.45 -1.41 -10.08
C ILE A 101 -1.17 -1.01 -9.35
N LEU A 102 -0.04 -1.28 -9.99
CA LEU A 102 1.28 -0.80 -9.59
C LEU A 102 1.94 -0.19 -10.83
N GLU A 103 1.85 1.12 -10.94
CA GLU A 103 2.22 1.86 -12.15
C GLU A 103 3.40 2.80 -11.92
N TYR A 104 3.95 3.34 -13.01
CA TYR A 104 5.04 4.32 -12.94
C TYR A 104 4.54 5.67 -12.40
N LYS A 105 5.45 6.50 -11.88
CA LYS A 105 5.15 7.74 -11.14
C LYS A 105 4.30 8.79 -11.89
N ASN A 106 4.13 8.66 -13.20
CA ASN A 106 3.35 9.58 -14.03
C ASN A 106 1.94 9.06 -14.32
N TYR A 107 1.59 7.86 -13.86
CA TYR A 107 0.25 7.33 -13.98
C TYR A 107 -0.70 8.13 -13.09
N ASP A 108 -1.86 8.50 -13.65
CA ASP A 108 -2.92 9.15 -12.90
C ASP A 108 -3.82 8.08 -12.26
N LYS A 109 -3.77 8.00 -10.92
CA LYS A 109 -4.58 7.07 -10.11
C LYS A 109 -6.07 7.24 -10.36
N MET A 110 -6.53 8.42 -10.78
CA MET A 110 -7.94 8.69 -11.06
C MET A 110 -8.48 7.78 -12.16
N ASN A 111 -7.68 7.44 -13.17
CA ASN A 111 -8.10 6.50 -14.22
C ASN A 111 -8.54 5.13 -13.65
N PHE A 112 -7.85 4.66 -12.62
CA PHE A 112 -8.23 3.42 -11.95
C PHE A 112 -9.45 3.63 -11.05
N LEU A 113 -9.46 4.69 -10.24
CA LEU A 113 -10.54 4.95 -9.28
C LEU A 113 -11.88 5.24 -9.97
N GLU A 114 -11.88 5.96 -11.09
CA GLU A 114 -13.08 6.23 -11.91
C GLU A 114 -13.67 4.95 -12.54
N SER A 115 -12.84 3.94 -12.79
CA SER A 115 -13.29 2.65 -13.31
C SER A 115 -14.03 1.80 -12.27
N ILE A 116 -13.97 2.17 -10.99
CA ILE A 116 -14.60 1.43 -9.89
C ILE A 116 -16.08 1.82 -9.77
N ILE A 117 -16.96 0.90 -10.16
CA ILE A 117 -18.42 1.09 -10.14
C ILE A 117 -19.01 0.76 -8.75
N GLU A 118 -18.42 -0.18 -8.03
CA GLU A 118 -18.89 -0.61 -6.71
C GLU A 118 -18.51 0.41 -5.62
N LYS A 119 -19.38 0.56 -4.60
CA LYS A 119 -19.05 1.40 -3.44
C LYS A 119 -17.78 0.87 -2.76
N SER A 120 -16.83 1.76 -2.56
CA SER A 120 -15.48 1.40 -2.14
C SER A 120 -14.88 2.43 -1.20
N VAL A 121 -13.89 1.99 -0.44
CA VAL A 121 -13.09 2.84 0.44
C VAL A 121 -11.67 2.93 -0.12
N PHE A 122 -11.11 4.14 -0.18
CA PHE A 122 -9.75 4.37 -0.65
C PHE A 122 -8.90 5.07 0.43
N TYR A 123 -7.78 4.43 0.79
CA TYR A 123 -6.78 4.98 1.70
C TYR A 123 -5.55 5.43 0.93
N ASP A 124 -5.15 6.69 1.10
CA ASP A 124 -3.94 7.27 0.51
C ASP A 124 -3.35 8.30 1.48
N ASP A 125 -2.05 8.58 1.39
CA ASP A 125 -1.39 9.61 2.20
C ASP A 125 -1.31 10.97 1.48
N ASN A 126 -1.60 11.01 0.18
CA ASN A 126 -1.48 12.18 -0.66
C ASN A 126 -2.76 13.02 -0.70
N ASP A 127 -2.72 14.21 -0.09
CA ASP A 127 -3.87 15.11 0.02
C ASP A 127 -4.47 15.50 -1.33
N LYS A 128 -3.63 15.65 -2.37
CA LYS A 128 -4.12 15.99 -3.71
C LYS A 128 -4.96 14.84 -4.27
N ILE A 129 -4.44 13.61 -4.22
CA ILE A 129 -5.15 12.43 -4.71
C ILE A 129 -6.45 12.21 -3.93
N LEU A 130 -6.43 12.38 -2.60
CA LEU A 130 -7.64 12.28 -1.77
C LEU A 130 -8.69 13.33 -2.16
N ASN A 131 -8.27 14.58 -2.39
CA ASN A 131 -9.17 15.65 -2.83
C ASN A 131 -9.77 15.34 -4.21
N ASP A 132 -8.96 14.90 -5.17
CA ASP A 132 -9.41 14.54 -6.51
C ASP A 132 -10.43 13.37 -6.44
N ALA A 133 -10.10 12.32 -5.67
CA ALA A 133 -10.93 11.14 -5.48
C ALA A 133 -12.23 11.39 -4.67
N SER A 134 -12.25 12.41 -3.81
CA SER A 134 -13.45 12.78 -3.02
C SER A 134 -14.63 13.23 -3.87
N SER A 135 -14.38 13.61 -5.13
CA SER A 135 -15.43 13.96 -6.09
C SER A 135 -16.18 12.74 -6.65
N LEU A 136 -15.64 11.53 -6.46
CA LEU A 136 -16.22 10.29 -6.98
C LEU A 136 -17.31 9.75 -6.04
N LYS A 137 -18.55 9.66 -6.55
CA LYS A 137 -19.72 9.23 -5.76
C LYS A 137 -19.59 7.84 -5.10
N ASN A 138 -18.78 6.97 -5.69
CA ASN A 138 -18.65 5.57 -5.25
C ASN A 138 -17.41 5.33 -4.37
N ILE A 139 -16.58 6.35 -4.13
CA ILE A 139 -15.32 6.20 -3.38
C ILE A 139 -15.36 7.06 -2.12
N ASP A 140 -15.41 6.42 -0.96
CA ASP A 140 -15.18 7.08 0.32
C ASP A 140 -13.66 7.16 0.56
N VAL A 141 -13.10 8.37 0.68
CA VAL A 141 -11.65 8.59 0.83
C VAL A 141 -11.25 8.80 2.28
N PHE A 142 -10.10 8.24 2.68
CA PHE A 142 -9.55 8.38 4.02
C PHE A 142 -8.06 8.68 3.97
N ASP A 143 -7.67 9.74 4.67
CA ASP A 143 -6.27 10.12 4.85
C ASP A 143 -5.56 9.12 5.76
N ALA A 144 -4.67 8.32 5.16
CA ALA A 144 -3.91 7.31 5.86
C ALA A 144 -3.02 7.91 6.95
N LYS A 145 -2.57 9.17 6.83
CA LYS A 145 -1.71 9.84 7.83
C LYS A 145 -2.42 10.06 9.16
N LYS A 146 -3.77 10.11 9.16
CA LYS A 146 -4.58 10.29 10.37
C LYS A 146 -4.75 9.01 11.19
N ILE A 147 -4.38 7.86 10.64
CA ILE A 147 -4.54 6.55 11.29
C ILE A 147 -3.25 6.20 12.04
N GLN A 148 -3.19 6.41 13.36
CA GLN A 148 -2.00 6.07 14.14
C GLN A 148 -1.83 4.55 14.33
N ASP A 149 -2.95 3.83 14.48
CA ASP A 149 -2.98 2.39 14.65
C ASP A 149 -4.16 1.82 13.86
N TRP A 150 -3.87 1.08 12.80
CA TRP A 150 -4.90 0.52 11.93
C TRP A 150 -5.77 -0.53 12.62
N SER A 151 -5.28 -1.15 13.69
CA SER A 151 -6.09 -2.10 14.46
C SER A 151 -7.26 -1.41 15.19
N SER A 152 -7.21 -0.09 15.38
CA SER A 152 -8.32 0.66 15.98
C SER A 152 -9.56 0.76 15.07
N LEU A 153 -9.43 0.40 13.79
CA LEU A 153 -10.53 0.37 12.83
C LEU A 153 -11.25 -0.98 12.82
N ILE A 154 -10.76 -1.97 13.56
CA ILE A 154 -11.39 -3.27 13.69
C ILE A 154 -12.60 -3.13 14.63
N ILE A 155 -13.77 -3.53 14.14
CA ILE A 155 -15.00 -3.59 14.94
C ILE A 155 -15.13 -5.02 15.47
N HIS A 156 -15.35 -5.13 16.79
CA HIS A 156 -15.54 -6.39 17.52
C HIS A 156 -17.02 -6.74 17.66
#